data_AF-A0A7Y2XZG6-F1
#
_entry.id   AF-A0A7Y2XZG6-F1
#
_cell.length_a   1.000
_cell.length_b   1.000
_cell.length_c   1.000
_cell.angle_alpha   90.00
_cell.angle_beta   90.00
_cell.angle_gamma   90.00
#
_symmetry.space_group_name_H-M   'P 1'
#
loop_
_entity.id
_entity.type
_entity.pdbx_description
1 polymer ?
#
loop_
_entity_poly.entity_id
_entity_poly.type
_entity_poly.pdbx_seq_one_letter_code
_entity_poly.pdbx_strand_id
1 'polypeptide(L)' 'MLVFLRHKLTFLATPKTGTTAVEMALKPRAEIVFSKSRKHITAARYANKIAPFLEDTFGVRPASVAVMREPVEQIR' A
#
# COMPACT_ATOMS: atom_id res chain seq x y z
N MET A 1 0.70 -4.49 -1.64
CA MET A 1 0.91 -3.26 -0.86
C MET A 1 2.34 -3.28 -0.40
N LEU A 2 3.04 -2.17 -0.62
CA LEU A 2 4.45 -2.03 -0.30
C LEU A 2 4.60 -1.02 0.84
N VAL A 3 5.36 -1.35 1.85
CA VAL A 3 5.70 -0.44 2.96
C VAL A 3 7.18 -0.12 2.88
N PHE A 4 7.48 1.18 2.86
CA PHE A 4 8.81 1.75 2.80
C PHE A 4 9.10 2.41 4.15
N LEU A 5 9.64 1.66 5.10
CA LEU A 5 9.82 2.16 6.49
C LEU A 5 10.82 3.32 6.53
N ARG A 6 11.97 3.18 5.86
CA ARG A 6 12.97 4.25 5.75
C ARG A 6 12.41 5.54 5.14
N HIS A 7 11.47 5.41 4.22
CA HIS A 7 10.88 6.55 3.48
C HIS A 7 9.57 7.03 4.10
N LYS A 8 9.12 6.41 5.22
CA LYS A 8 7.84 6.71 5.89
C LYS A 8 6.65 6.72 4.94
N LEU A 9 6.61 5.79 3.98
CA LEU A 9 5.57 5.72 2.95
C LEU A 9 5.00 4.31 2.80
N THR A 10 3.68 4.18 2.60
CA THR A 10 3.02 2.93 2.22
C THR A 10 2.25 3.12 0.91
N PHE A 11 2.55 2.29 -0.09
CA PHE A 11 1.83 2.23 -1.36
C PHE A 11 0.71 1.18 -1.29
N LEU A 12 -0.54 1.65 -1.24
CA LEU A 12 -1.73 0.79 -1.20
C LEU A 12 -1.95 0.13 -2.57
N ALA A 13 -2.18 -1.18 -2.57
CA ALA A 13 -2.49 -1.91 -3.79
C ALA A 13 -4.00 -1.81 -4.10
N THR A 14 -4.46 -0.62 -4.47
CA THR A 14 -5.83 -0.39 -4.94
C THR A 14 -6.12 -1.25 -6.18
N PRO A 15 -7.22 -2.01 -6.21
CA PRO A 15 -7.56 -2.86 -7.36
C PRO A 15 -7.82 -2.05 -8.64
N LYS A 16 -7.42 -2.62 -9.78
CA LYS A 16 -7.70 -2.11 -11.13
C LYS A 16 -7.18 -0.70 -11.45
N THR A 17 -6.18 -0.23 -10.71
CA THR A 17 -5.53 1.09 -10.92
C THR A 17 -4.06 0.98 -11.37
N GLY A 18 -3.67 -0.15 -11.98
CA GLY A 18 -2.29 -0.35 -12.47
C GLY A 18 -1.25 -0.64 -11.38
N THR A 19 -1.67 -0.90 -10.14
CA THR A 19 -0.78 -1.09 -8.98
C THR A 19 0.18 -2.28 -9.13
N THR A 20 -0.10 -3.27 -9.97
CA THR A 20 0.80 -4.38 -10.27
C THR A 20 2.12 -3.92 -10.91
N ALA A 21 2.08 -2.94 -11.82
CA ALA A 21 3.29 -2.43 -12.46
C ALA A 21 4.22 -1.73 -11.45
N VAL A 22 3.62 -0.91 -10.56
CA VAL A 22 4.34 -0.27 -9.46
C VAL A 22 4.89 -1.31 -8.48
N GLU A 23 4.11 -2.34 -8.16
CA GLU A 23 4.54 -3.45 -7.30
C GLU A 23 5.78 -4.14 -7.89
N MET A 24 5.76 -4.50 -9.17
CA MET A 24 6.89 -5.13 -9.85
C MET A 24 8.15 -4.26 -9.84
N ALA A 25 8.02 -2.96 -10.08
CA ALA A 25 9.14 -2.04 -10.15
C ALA A 25 9.76 -1.72 -8.77
N LEU A 26 8.93 -1.57 -7.74
CA LEU A 26 9.37 -1.05 -6.44
C LEU A 26 9.50 -2.11 -5.34
N LYS A 27 9.01 -3.34 -5.55
CA LYS A 27 9.11 -4.42 -4.56
C LYS A 27 10.54 -4.64 -4.02
N PRO A 28 11.63 -4.60 -4.81
CA PRO A 28 12.99 -4.77 -4.28
C PRO A 28 13.42 -3.69 -3.29
N ARG A 29 12.74 -2.54 -3.27
CA ARG A 29 13.04 -1.40 -2.40
C ARG A 29 12.16 -1.36 -1.14
N ALA A 30 11.15 -2.21 -1.04
CA ALA A 30 10.22 -2.22 0.08
C ALA A 30 10.71 -3.16 1.19
N GLU A 31 10.73 -2.69 2.44
CA GLU A 31 11.08 -3.52 3.59
C GLU A 31 9.95 -4.51 3.95
N ILE A 32 8.69 -4.15 3.71
CA ILE A 32 7.54 -5.04 3.95
C ILE A 32 6.65 -5.10 2.72
N VAL A 33 6.32 -6.33 2.32
CA VAL A 33 5.48 -6.61 1.15
C VAL A 33 4.27 -7.44 1.57
N PHE A 34 3.10 -6.82 1.55
CA PHE A 34 1.83 -7.55 1.64
C PHE A 34 1.44 -8.03 0.24
N SER A 35 1.36 -9.35 0.08
CA SER A 35 1.09 -10.03 -1.20
C SER A 35 -0.22 -10.82 -1.17
N LYS A 36 -0.64 -11.32 -2.34
CA LYS A 36 -1.84 -12.15 -2.53
C LYS A 36 -3.10 -11.50 -1.93
N SER A 37 -3.97 -12.28 -1.30
CA SER A 37 -5.25 -11.84 -0.72
C SER A 37 -5.13 -10.75 0.35
N ARG A 38 -3.93 -10.54 0.93
CA ARG A 38 -3.71 -9.57 2.01
C ARG A 38 -3.29 -8.19 1.51
N LYS A 39 -3.08 -8.01 0.20
CA LYS A 39 -2.53 -6.78 -0.36
C LYS A 39 -3.57 -5.69 -0.63
N HIS A 40 -4.81 -6.09 -0.87
CA HIS A 40 -5.92 -5.20 -1.19
C HIS A 40 -6.62 -4.80 0.11
N ILE A 41 -6.23 -3.66 0.67
CA ILE A 41 -6.86 -3.09 1.86
C ILE A 41 -7.36 -1.69 1.56
N THR A 42 -8.44 -1.29 2.23
CA THR A 42 -8.95 0.07 2.15
C THR A 42 -8.04 1.03 2.91
N ALA A 43 -8.07 2.31 2.53
CA ALA A 43 -7.35 3.36 3.26
C ALA A 43 -7.78 3.43 4.73
N ALA A 44 -9.07 3.28 5.02
CA ALA A 44 -9.59 3.22 6.38
C ALA A 44 -9.02 2.04 7.18
N ARG A 45 -8.95 0.84 6.58
CA ARG A 45 -8.35 -0.32 7.25
C ARG A 45 -6.84 -0.13 7.47
N TYR A 46 -6.13 0.47 6.53
CA TYR A 46 -4.74 0.84 6.72
C TYR A 46 -4.58 1.79 7.92
N ALA A 47 -5.32 2.91 7.92
CA ALA A 47 -5.23 3.94 8.96
C ALA A 47 -5.57 3.43 10.36
N ASN A 48 -6.57 2.54 10.47
CA ASN A 48 -7.08 2.08 11.75
C ASN A 48 -6.40 0.82 12.29
N LYS A 49 -5.73 0.04 11.44
CA LYS A 49 -5.18 -1.28 11.84
C LYS A 49 -3.70 -1.46 11.49
N ILE A 50 -3.28 -1.04 10.29
CA ILE A 50 -1.91 -1.29 9.83
C ILE A 50 -0.96 -0.19 10.26
N ALA A 51 -1.32 1.08 10.07
CA ALA A 51 -0.48 2.21 10.47
C ALA A 51 -0.16 2.20 11.99
N PRO A 52 -1.13 1.95 12.89
CA PRO A 52 -0.85 1.85 14.32
C PRO A 52 0.05 0.65 14.66
N PHE A 53 -0.14 -0.49 13.99
CA PHE A 53 0.74 -1.65 14.15
C PHE A 53 2.18 -1.34 13.73
N LEU A 54 2.38 -0.67 12.59
CA LEU A 54 3.72 -0.28 12.15
C LEU A 54 4.38 0.74 13.08
N GLU A 55 3.58 1.65 13.64
CA GLU A 55 4.03 2.63 14.63
C GLU A 55 4.49 1.95 15.93
N ASP A 56 3.69 1.01 16.44
CA ASP A 56 4.01 0.24 17.65
C ASP A 56 5.24 -0.68 17.44
N THR A 57 5.29 -1.41 16.33
CA THR A 57 6.34 -2.42 16.08
C THR A 57 7.65 -1.82 15.58
N PHE A 58 7.60 -0.75 14.78
CA PHE A 58 8.77 -0.18 14.10
C PHE A 58 9.04 1.28 14.44
N GLY A 59 8.22 1.93 15.28
CA GLY A 59 8.37 3.35 15.61
C GLY A 59 8.08 4.29 14.43
N VAL A 60 7.43 3.80 13.37
CA VAL A 60 7.17 4.57 12.16
C VAL A 60 5.71 4.42 11.78
N ARG A 61 5.03 5.55 11.55
CA ARG A 61 3.68 5.60 10.99
C ARG A 61 3.73 6.10 9.54
N PRO A 62 3.85 5.21 8.54
CA PRO A 62 4.06 5.64 7.17
C PRO A 62 2.81 6.30 6.58
N ALA A 63 2.99 7.38 5.81
CA ALA A 63 1.90 8.00 5.07
C ALA A 63 1.42 7.06 3.94
N SER A 64 0.11 6.85 3.83
CA SER A 64 -0.47 6.04 2.75
C SER A 64 -0.61 6.84 1.46
N VAL A 65 -0.23 6.23 0.34
CA VAL A 65 -0.48 6.74 -1.01
C VAL A 65 -1.19 5.67 -1.83
N ALA A 66 -1.99 6.12 -2.80
CA ALA A 66 -2.68 5.25 -3.73
C ALA A 66 -2.76 5.90 -5.11
N VAL A 67 -2.87 5.06 -6.14
CA VAL A 67 -3.19 5.51 -7.49
C VAL A 67 -4.70 5.36 -7.70
N MET A 68 -5.30 6.41 -8.24
CA MET A 68 -6.68 6.41 -8.72
C MET A 68 -6.67 6.28 -10.24
N ARG A 69 -7.70 5.62 -10.77
CA ARG A 69 -7.96 5.54 -12.21
C ARG A 69 -9.28 6.23 -12.49
N GLU A 70 -9.49 6.68 -13.73
CA GLU A 70 -10.80 7.12 -14.18
C GLU A 70 -11.87 6.06 -13.79
N PRO A 71 -12.95 6.43 -13.08
CA PRO A 71 -13.86 5.46 -12.48
C PRO A 71 -14.54 4.51 -13.46
N VAL A 72 -14.92 4.98 -14.65
CA VAL A 72 -15.58 4.16 -15.68
C VAL A 72 -14.61 3.12 -16.23
N GLU A 73 -13.37 3.49 -16.49
CA GLU A 73 -12.32 2.54 -16.89
C GLU A 73 -11.95 1.57 -15.76
N GLN A 74 -12.04 2.00 -14.50
CA GLN A 74 -11.73 1.15 -13.36
C GLN A 74 -12.75 0.03 -13.18
N ILE A 75 -14.04 0.28 -13.43
CA ILE A 75 -15.10 -0.72 -13.25
C ILE A 75 -15.23 -1.70 -14.41
N ARG A 76 -14.90 -1.26 -15.63
CA ARG A 76 -14.76 -2.14 -16.81
C ARG A 76 -13.71 -3.23 -16.58
#